data_AF-A0A8S2NG08-F1
#
_entry.id   AF-A0A8S2NG08-F1
#
_cell.length_a   1.000
_cell.length_b   1.000
_cell.length_c   1.000
_cell.angle_alpha   90.00
_cell.angle_beta   90.00
_cell.angle_gamma   90.00
#
_symmetry.space_group_name_H-M   'P 1'
#
loop_
_entity.id
_entity.type
_entity.pdbx_description
1 polymer ?
#
loop_
_entity_poly.entity_id
_entity_poly.type
_entity_poly.pdbx_seq_one_letter_code
_entity_poly.pdbx_strand_id
1 'polypeptide(L)'
;TDENGKNDLDGLEKVLRYERYPSIDRIFVTFIACTDDLESVAYLNHFDKKIPYVDVLDDYQSERAEILAVQGKRFSFSYGDYVVKLLLGSIDSWFDYLDEKKVNKMSSMKHQRRGIKSNSSTQNKNCTIS
;
A
#
# COMPACT_ATOMS: atom_id res chain seq x y z
N THR A 1 12.29 -0.80 20.09
CA THR A 1 13.02 -1.36 21.25
C THR A 1 12.17 -1.18 22.48
N ASP A 2 12.39 -1.99 23.50
CA ASP A 2 11.77 -1.77 24.81
C ASP A 2 12.39 -0.55 25.53
N GLU A 3 11.91 -0.27 26.74
CA GLU A 3 12.41 0.79 27.62
C GLU A 3 13.89 0.65 28.02
N ASN A 4 14.48 -0.53 27.79
CA ASN A 4 15.88 -0.84 28.08
C ASN A 4 16.75 -0.84 26.81
N GLY A 5 16.20 -0.48 25.65
CA GLY A 5 16.91 -0.46 24.37
C GLY A 5 17.11 -1.84 23.74
N LYS A 6 16.45 -2.89 24.25
CA LYS A 6 16.50 -4.24 23.67
C LYS A 6 15.50 -4.37 22.53
N ASN A 7 15.81 -5.23 21.56
CA ASN A 7 14.87 -5.59 20.50
C ASN A 7 13.60 -6.21 21.10
N ASP A 8 12.45 -5.65 20.74
CA ASP A 8 11.13 -6.06 21.20
C ASP A 8 10.20 -6.22 19.99
N LEU A 9 10.51 -7.22 19.16
CA LEU A 9 9.72 -7.54 17.97
C LEU A 9 8.37 -8.16 18.35
N ASP A 10 8.34 -8.95 19.43
CA ASP A 10 7.13 -9.58 19.94
C ASP A 10 6.12 -8.53 20.43
N GLY A 11 6.59 -7.50 21.14
CA GLY A 11 5.76 -6.36 21.55
C GLY A 11 5.20 -5.58 20.37
N LEU A 12 6.03 -5.29 19.36
CA LEU A 12 5.57 -4.64 18.13
C LEU A 12 4.53 -5.48 17.39
N GLU A 13 4.76 -6.79 17.22
CA GLU A 13 3.80 -7.69 16.60
C GLU A 13 2.47 -7.72 17.37
N LYS A 14 2.53 -7.75 18.71
CA LYS A 14 1.34 -7.72 19.57
C LYS A 14 0.54 -6.44 19.35
N VAL A 15 1.20 -5.27 19.26
CA VAL A 15 0.55 -3.99 18.97
C VAL A 15 -0.16 -4.05 17.62
N LEU A 16 0.55 -4.48 16.58
CA LEU A 16 0.02 -4.58 15.22
C LEU A 16 -1.13 -5.60 15.11
N ARG A 17 -1.12 -6.69 15.87
CA ARG A 17 -2.18 -7.72 15.78
C ARG A 17 -3.38 -7.45 16.65
N TYR A 18 -3.18 -6.98 17.88
CA TYR A 18 -4.19 -7.06 18.92
C TYR A 18 -4.54 -5.71 19.54
N GLU A 19 -3.62 -4.75 19.52
CA GLU A 19 -3.81 -3.46 20.22
C GLU A 19 -4.23 -2.32 19.29
N ARG A 20 -4.35 -2.56 17.97
CA ARG A 20 -5.07 -1.67 17.01
C ARG A 20 -6.60 -1.61 17.24
N TYR A 21 -7.08 -2.04 18.39
CA TYR A 21 -8.48 -2.03 18.82
C TYR A 21 -8.97 -0.58 19.07
N PRO A 22 -10.26 -0.22 18.85
CA PRO A 22 -11.44 -1.06 18.58
C PRO A 22 -11.68 -1.45 17.12
N SER A 23 -10.83 -1.04 16.19
CA SER A 23 -11.14 -1.23 14.76
C SER A 23 -9.87 -1.45 13.95
N ILE A 24 -9.36 -2.69 13.99
CA ILE A 24 -8.22 -3.11 13.16
C ILE A 24 -8.49 -2.89 11.66
N ASP A 25 -9.77 -2.92 11.26
CA ASP A 25 -10.28 -2.62 9.91
C ASP A 25 -10.31 -1.13 9.56
N ARG A 26 -9.88 -0.24 10.47
CA ARG A 26 -9.81 1.21 10.28
C ARG A 26 -8.42 1.80 10.46
N ILE A 27 -7.47 1.01 10.94
CA ILE A 27 -6.08 1.43 11.18
C ILE A 27 -5.17 0.65 10.26
N PHE A 28 -4.83 1.30 9.14
CA PHE A 28 -3.93 0.80 8.13
C PHE A 28 -2.52 1.31 8.43
N VAL A 29 -1.52 0.43 8.33
CA VAL A 29 -0.14 0.74 8.64
C VAL A 29 0.71 0.41 7.43
N THR A 30 1.47 1.38 6.94
CA THR A 30 2.49 1.16 5.92
C THR A 30 3.84 1.50 6.52
N PHE A 31 4.77 0.54 6.52
CA PHE A 31 6.17 0.81 6.83
C PHE A 31 6.91 1.14 5.55
N ILE A 32 7.84 2.10 5.63
CA ILE A 32 8.72 2.44 4.51
C ILE A 32 10.13 2.08 4.94
N ALA A 33 10.69 1.06 4.29
CA ALA A 33 12.06 0.63 4.47
C ALA A 33 12.97 1.49 3.58
N CYS A 34 13.72 2.40 4.20
CA CYS A 34 14.72 3.22 3.52
C CYS A 34 16.13 2.69 3.78
N THR A 35 16.34 1.38 3.58
CA THR A 35 17.64 0.72 3.81
C THR A 35 17.83 -0.40 2.80
N ASP A 36 19.08 -0.62 2.40
CA ASP A 36 19.54 -1.72 1.58
C ASP A 36 19.88 -2.98 2.40
N ASP A 37 19.80 -2.92 3.73
CA ASP A 37 20.00 -4.07 4.61
C ASP A 37 18.71 -4.90 4.73
N LEU A 38 18.59 -5.87 3.81
CA LEU A 38 17.46 -6.79 3.74
C LEU A 38 17.28 -7.63 5.01
N GLU A 39 18.34 -7.93 5.76
CA GLU A 39 18.24 -8.69 6.99
C GLU A 39 17.58 -7.86 8.10
N SER A 40 17.93 -6.58 8.17
CA SER A 40 17.36 -5.64 9.14
C SER A 40 15.87 -5.37 8.92
N VAL A 41 15.32 -5.62 7.73
CA VAL A 41 13.89 -5.41 7.43
C VAL A 41 13.10 -6.70 7.25
N ALA A 42 13.76 -7.87 7.32
CA ALA A 42 13.12 -9.16 7.11
C ALA A 42 11.91 -9.42 8.04
N TYR A 43 11.93 -8.86 9.26
CA TYR A 43 10.80 -8.97 10.19
C TYR A 43 9.58 -8.15 9.74
N LEU A 44 9.78 -7.01 9.06
CA LEU A 44 8.69 -6.21 8.50
C LEU A 44 8.02 -6.99 7.37
N ASN A 45 8.80 -7.57 6.46
CA ASN A 45 8.31 -8.45 5.40
C ASN A 45 7.57 -9.68 5.93
N HIS A 46 7.92 -10.14 7.13
CA HIS A 46 7.19 -11.20 7.83
C HIS A 46 5.83 -10.72 8.36
N PHE A 47 5.77 -9.48 8.86
CA PHE A 47 4.55 -8.87 9.39
C PHE A 47 3.54 -8.56 8.29
N ASP A 48 3.97 -7.94 7.20
CA ASP A 48 3.18 -7.68 6.01
C ASP A 48 2.37 -8.91 5.56
N LYS A 49 3.06 -10.04 5.34
CA LYS A 49 2.46 -11.30 4.89
C LYS A 49 1.46 -11.93 5.87
N LYS A 50 1.49 -11.56 7.15
CA LYS A 50 0.74 -12.25 8.22
C LYS A 50 -0.22 -11.38 8.99
N ILE A 51 -0.10 -10.06 8.94
CA ILE A 51 -0.90 -9.12 9.71
C ILE A 51 -1.77 -8.35 8.72
N PRO A 52 -3.11 -8.44 8.82
CA PRO A 52 -3.99 -7.72 7.91
C PRO A 52 -3.79 -6.20 8.04
N TYR A 53 -3.93 -5.49 6.91
CA TYR A 53 -3.85 -4.02 6.87
C TYR A 53 -2.48 -3.46 7.31
N VAL A 54 -1.44 -4.29 7.19
CA VAL A 54 -0.04 -3.89 7.29
C VAL A 54 0.56 -4.09 5.91
N ASP A 55 1.35 -3.12 5.48
CA ASP A 55 2.07 -3.12 4.20
C ASP A 55 3.50 -2.63 4.45
N VAL A 56 4.44 -3.07 3.61
CA VAL A 56 5.86 -2.69 3.69
C VAL A 56 6.32 -2.34 2.29
N LEU A 57 6.74 -1.10 2.10
CA LEU A 57 7.31 -0.62 0.84
C LEU A 57 8.78 -0.30 1.02
N ASP A 58 9.54 -0.51 -0.05
CA ASP A 58 10.90 -0.01 -0.17
C ASP A 58 10.91 1.45 -0.67
N ASP A 59 12.10 2.03 -0.75
CA ASP A 59 12.27 3.35 -1.36
C ASP A 59 11.83 3.38 -2.82
N TYR A 60 11.50 4.58 -3.32
CA TYR A 60 10.97 4.77 -4.67
C TYR A 60 11.79 4.11 -5.78
N GLN A 61 13.12 4.12 -5.70
CA GLN A 61 13.95 3.57 -6.79
C GLN A 61 13.86 2.05 -6.81
N SER A 62 13.93 1.42 -5.64
CA SER A 62 13.82 -0.02 -5.45
C SER A 62 12.44 -0.51 -5.84
N GLU A 63 11.38 0.09 -5.27
CA GLU A 63 9.98 -0.21 -5.57
C GLU A 63 9.68 -0.10 -7.09
N ARG A 64 10.15 0.98 -7.71
CA ARG A 64 9.97 1.17 -9.16
C ARG A 64 10.69 0.10 -9.97
N ALA A 65 11.88 -0.33 -9.55
CA ALA A 65 12.61 -1.39 -10.24
C ALA A 65 11.84 -2.71 -10.20
N GLU A 66 11.27 -3.06 -9.04
CA GLU A 66 10.47 -4.27 -8.84
C GLU A 66 9.17 -4.26 -9.65
N ILE A 67 8.41 -3.15 -9.58
CA ILE A 67 7.21 -2.95 -10.40
C ILE A 67 7.54 -3.09 -11.89
N LEU A 68 8.65 -2.51 -12.37
CA LEU A 68 9.02 -2.63 -13.78
C LEU A 68 9.52 -4.04 -14.15
N ALA A 69 10.10 -4.78 -13.21
CA ALA A 69 10.47 -6.18 -13.41
C ALA A 69 9.21 -7.04 -13.58
N VAL A 70 8.16 -6.80 -12.77
CA VAL A 70 6.92 -7.55 -12.82
C VAL A 70 5.99 -7.06 -13.92
N GLN A 71 5.67 -5.76 -14.00
CA GLN A 71 4.74 -5.17 -14.98
C GLN A 71 5.34 -4.97 -16.37
N GLY A 72 6.67 -4.90 -16.46
CA GLY A 72 7.44 -4.74 -17.70
C GLY A 72 7.89 -3.30 -17.94
N LYS A 73 8.98 -3.14 -18.70
CA LYS A 73 9.70 -1.87 -18.91
C LYS A 73 8.86 -0.70 -19.48
N ARG A 74 7.70 -0.97 -20.07
CA ARG A 74 6.79 0.04 -20.63
C ARG A 74 5.66 0.45 -19.67
N PHE A 75 5.62 -0.13 -18.48
CA PHE A 75 4.65 0.24 -17.47
C PHE A 75 4.97 1.66 -16.95
N SER A 76 3.95 2.50 -16.86
CA SER A 76 4.10 3.86 -16.36
C SER A 76 3.95 3.82 -14.84
N PHE A 77 5.03 4.15 -14.14
CA PHE A 77 5.04 4.31 -12.70
C PHE A 77 5.90 5.53 -12.35
N SER A 78 5.24 6.56 -11.85
CA SER A 78 5.84 7.84 -11.46
C SER A 78 5.98 7.94 -9.95
N TYR A 79 6.68 8.98 -9.49
CA TYR A 79 6.76 9.27 -8.07
C TYR A 79 5.39 9.58 -7.44
N GLY A 80 4.47 10.17 -8.21
CA GLY A 80 3.09 10.38 -7.75
C GLY A 80 2.35 9.05 -7.53
N ASP A 81 2.55 8.08 -8.44
CA ASP A 81 1.98 6.73 -8.29
C ASP A 81 2.56 6.02 -7.07
N TYR A 82 3.86 6.20 -6.79
CA TYR A 82 4.52 5.71 -5.58
C TYR A 82 3.92 6.28 -4.29
N VAL A 83 3.70 7.61 -4.22
CA VAL A 83 3.04 8.22 -3.06
C VAL A 83 1.62 7.67 -2.87
N VAL A 84 0.89 7.45 -3.96
CA VAL A 84 -0.44 6.83 -3.88
C VAL A 84 -0.35 5.39 -3.39
N LYS A 85 0.61 4.58 -3.89
CA LYS A 85 0.86 3.22 -3.40
C LYS A 85 1.17 3.22 -1.91
N LEU A 86 2.08 4.08 -1.46
CA LEU A 86 2.45 4.23 -0.05
C LEU A 86 1.25 4.51 0.86
N LEU A 87 0.30 5.34 0.41
CA LEU A 87 -0.90 5.69 1.18
C LEU A 87 -2.01 4.63 1.10
N LEU A 88 -2.07 3.86 0.02
CA LEU A 88 -3.21 2.97 -0.29
C LEU A 88 -2.87 1.48 -0.30
N GLY A 89 -1.60 1.08 -0.24
CA GLY A 89 -1.18 -0.32 -0.38
C GLY A 89 -1.75 -1.22 0.72
N SER A 90 -1.67 -0.76 1.97
CA SER A 90 -2.34 -1.44 3.11
C SER A 90 -3.87 -1.44 3.04
N ILE A 91 -4.49 -0.62 2.19
CA ILE A 91 -5.96 -0.45 2.06
C ILE A 91 -6.53 -1.25 0.88
N ASP A 92 -5.89 -1.15 -0.29
CA ASP A 92 -6.34 -1.73 -1.54
C ASP A 92 -5.24 -2.61 -2.14
N SER A 93 -5.50 -3.91 -2.09
CA SER A 93 -4.66 -4.97 -2.62
C SER A 93 -4.21 -4.77 -4.07
N TRP A 94 -4.90 -3.94 -4.87
CA TRP A 94 -4.44 -3.64 -6.23
C TRP A 94 -3.08 -2.96 -6.25
N PHE A 95 -2.79 -2.09 -5.28
CA PHE A 95 -1.53 -1.36 -5.16
C PHE A 95 -0.40 -2.26 -4.66
N ASP A 96 -0.70 -3.10 -3.66
CA ASP A 96 0.15 -4.18 -3.16
C ASP A 96 0.54 -5.15 -4.30
N TYR A 97 -0.37 -5.48 -5.21
CA TYR A 97 -0.06 -6.41 -6.31
C TYR A 97 0.85 -5.87 -7.41
N LEU A 98 1.19 -4.57 -7.42
CA LEU A 98 1.94 -3.95 -8.53
C LEU A 98 3.37 -4.50 -8.69
N ASP A 99 4.01 -4.89 -7.60
CA ASP A 99 5.37 -5.45 -7.56
C ASP A 99 5.36 -6.97 -7.39
N GLU A 100 4.24 -7.58 -7.00
CA GLU A 100 4.15 -9.05 -6.87
C GLU A 100 3.68 -9.77 -8.14
N LYS A 101 2.72 -9.22 -8.89
CA LYS A 101 2.12 -9.90 -10.05
C LYS A 101 1.54 -8.97 -11.12
N LYS A 102 1.43 -9.46 -12.36
CA LYS A 102 0.85 -8.70 -13.48
C LYS A 102 -0.58 -8.24 -13.15
N VAL A 103 -0.81 -6.93 -13.19
CA VAL A 103 -2.16 -6.36 -13.05
C VAL A 103 -2.75 -6.00 -14.42
N ASN A 104 -4.02 -6.34 -14.64
CA ASN A 104 -4.76 -5.89 -15.81
C ASN A 104 -5.37 -4.51 -15.53
N LYS A 105 -5.13 -3.52 -16.40
CA LYS A 105 -5.72 -2.17 -16.27
C LYS A 105 -7.25 -2.17 -16.17
N MET A 106 -7.92 -3.18 -16.74
CA MET A 106 -9.38 -3.29 -16.73
C MET A 106 -9.97 -3.62 -15.33
N SER A 107 -9.14 -4.10 -14.40
CA SER A 107 -9.52 -4.41 -13.01
C SER A 107 -9.63 -3.13 -12.14
N SER A 108 -8.76 -2.16 -12.39
CA SER A 108 -8.68 -0.88 -11.65
C SER A 108 -9.98 -0.05 -11.76
N MET A 109 -10.62 -0.03 -12.95
CA MET A 109 -11.89 0.69 -13.17
C MET A 109 -13.10 0.09 -12.42
N LYS A 110 -13.04 -1.19 -12.00
CA LYS A 110 -14.16 -1.81 -11.27
C LYS A 110 -14.13 -1.47 -9.77
N HIS A 111 -12.96 -1.24 -9.18
CA HIS A 111 -12.84 -0.83 -7.77
C HIS A 111 -13.31 0.62 -7.55
N GLN A 112 -12.96 1.55 -8.45
CA GLN A 112 -13.46 2.94 -8.41
C GLN A 112 -15.00 3.06 -8.50
N ARG A 113 -15.68 2.11 -9.15
CA ARG A 113 -17.14 2.18 -9.36
C ARG A 113 -17.99 1.65 -8.20
N ARG A 114 -17.40 0.99 -7.20
CA ARG A 114 -18.17 0.50 -6.04
C ARG A 114 -18.50 1.58 -5.01
N GLY A 115 -17.85 2.75 -5.08
CA GLY A 115 -18.09 3.89 -4.18
C GLY A 115 -19.05 4.97 -4.71
N ILE A 116 -19.50 4.92 -5.95
CA ILE A 116 -20.41 5.92 -6.53
C ILE A 116 -21.68 5.22 -7.01
N LYS A 117 -22.65 5.03 -6.11
CA LYS A 117 -24.05 4.94 -6.51
C LYS A 117 -24.52 6.36 -6.85
N SER A 118 -24.19 6.84 -8.04
CA SER A 118 -24.86 8.02 -8.59
C SER A 118 -26.22 7.57 -9.13
N ASN A 119 -27.29 8.08 -8.53
CA ASN A 119 -28.57 8.14 -9.22
C ASN A 119 -28.35 8.98 -10.48
N SER A 120 -28.54 8.34 -11.64
CA SER A 120 -28.53 9.00 -12.93
C SER A 120 -29.77 9.89 -13.04
N SER A 121 -29.60 11.20 -12.87
CA SER A 121 -30.43 12.18 -13.56
C SER A 121 -29.50 13.16 -14.28
N THR A 122 -29.49 13.05 -15.59
CA THR A 122 -28.76 13.86 -16.55
C THR A 122 -29.04 15.35 -16.32
N GLN A 123 -28.04 16.14 -15.92
CA GLN A 123 -28.03 17.58 -16.21
C GLN A 123 -26.61 18.04 -16.53
N ASN A 124 -26.43 18.45 -17.79
CA ASN A 124 -25.27 19.14 -18.32
C ASN A 124 -24.92 20.36 -17.46
N LYS A 125 -23.68 20.43 -16.96
CA LYS A 125 -23.09 21.69 -16.50
C LYS A 125 -21.70 21.82 -17.11
N ASN A 126 -21.61 22.67 -18.14
CA ASN A 126 -20.35 23.17 -18.67
C ASN A 126 -19.72 24.10 -17.62
N CYS A 127 -18.52 23.78 -17.14
CA CYS A 127 -17.74 24.69 -16.32
C CYS A 127 -16.65 25.30 -17.20
N THR A 128 -16.89 26.52 -17.68
CA THR A 128 -15.82 27.40 -18.17
C THR A 128 -15.38 28.25 -16.99
N ILE A 129 -14.09 28.19 -16.65
CA ILE A 129 -13.49 29.06 -15.64
C ILE A 129 -13.07 30.34 -16.36
N SER A 130 -13.57 31.49 -15.90
CA SER A 130 -13.08 32.83 -16.22
C SER A 130 -12.41 33.42 -14.99
#